data_AF-A0A2H0FL66-F1
#
_entry.id   AF-A0A2H0FL66-F1
#
_cell.length_a   1.000
_cell.length_b   1.000
_cell.length_c   1.000
_cell.angle_alpha   90.00
_cell.angle_beta   90.00
_cell.angle_gamma   90.00
#
_symmetry.space_group_name_H-M   'P 1'
#
loop_
_entity.id
_entity.type
_entity.pdbx_description
1 polymer ?
#
loop_
_entity_poly.entity_id
_entity_poly.type
_entity_poly.pdbx_seq_one_letter_code
_entity_poly.pdbx_strand_id
1 'polypeptide(L)'
;MNSFKDIAYQILKEVGKPLHSKKITKIALNRGWLKTVGETPEATMNAQLIVDINSKKDKSRFIKTAPSVFGLNPKTAYILRKELRYEIKIPEKIYKISKNVSSKQKGDIAEARIAELITLYGDTALVCYKPVLDVEGIDLIVKERGSLKTMYLQIKSRFGDDPSRIFAYAVKSSTVIDNYAMANIFCVFDTEQGDIWNFLWFVPAPDLIKLATKSDGGRLMRFVAGRTKRESNKWDQYLIDKRDLANAIIAQMKRI
;
A
#
# COMPACT_ATOMS: atom_id res chain seq x y z
N MET A 1 -6.96 26.61 36.08
CA MET A 1 -7.19 27.58 34.98
C MET A 1 -6.23 27.23 33.87
N ASN A 2 -6.71 26.98 32.65
CA ASN A 2 -5.82 26.56 31.55
C ASN A 2 -4.95 27.75 31.12
N SER A 3 -3.66 27.50 30.89
CA SER A 3 -2.75 28.56 30.42
C SER A 3 -3.08 28.96 28.99
N PHE A 4 -2.71 30.18 28.57
CA PHE A 4 -2.82 30.62 27.17
C PHE A 4 -2.22 29.61 26.19
N LYS A 5 -1.11 28.97 26.58
CA LYS A 5 -0.41 27.96 25.78
C LYS A 5 -1.23 26.68 25.66
N ASP A 6 -1.84 26.20 26.73
CA ASP A 6 -2.65 24.97 26.66
C ASP A 6 -3.93 25.17 25.87
N ILE A 7 -4.55 26.34 26.00
CA ILE A 7 -5.72 26.73 25.21
C ILE A 7 -5.35 26.83 23.72
N ALA A 8 -4.26 27.51 23.38
CA ALA A 8 -3.79 27.61 22.00
C ALA A 8 -3.45 26.24 21.40
N TYR A 9 -2.83 25.36 22.18
CA TYR A 9 -2.53 24.00 21.77
C TYR A 9 -3.80 23.22 21.41
N GLN A 10 -4.81 23.27 22.27
CA GLN A 10 -6.08 22.57 22.04
C GLN A 10 -6.79 23.10 20.78
N ILE A 11 -6.83 24.42 20.60
CA ILE A 11 -7.46 25.04 19.42
C ILE A 11 -6.75 24.65 18.13
N LEU A 12 -5.41 24.71 18.11
CA LEU A 12 -4.63 24.35 16.92
C LEU A 12 -4.68 22.85 16.62
N LYS A 13 -4.77 22.00 17.66
CA LYS A 13 -4.99 20.55 17.53
C LYS A 13 -6.32 20.24 16.84
N GLU A 14 -7.40 20.88 17.25
CA GLU A 14 -8.73 20.65 16.67
C GLU A 14 -8.86 21.21 15.25
N VAL A 15 -8.31 22.40 15.00
CA VAL A 15 -8.44 23.08 13.70
C VAL A 15 -7.50 22.48 12.64
N GLY A 16 -6.37 21.90 13.05
CA GLY A 16 -5.46 21.17 12.15
C GLY A 16 -4.68 22.03 11.15
N LYS A 17 -4.78 23.37 11.24
CA LYS A 17 -4.05 24.33 10.38
C LYS A 17 -3.55 25.54 11.19
N PRO A 18 -2.50 26.25 10.73
CA PRO A 18 -2.02 27.45 11.39
C PRO A 18 -3.09 28.55 11.48
N LEU A 19 -3.11 29.27 12.60
CA LEU A 19 -4.05 30.36 12.86
C LEU A 19 -3.35 31.61 13.39
N HIS A 20 -3.90 32.78 13.07
CA HIS A 20 -3.46 34.03 13.67
C HIS A 20 -3.82 34.07 15.16
N SER A 21 -2.94 34.60 16.01
CA SER A 21 -3.16 34.80 17.45
C SER A 21 -4.53 35.40 17.79
N LYS A 22 -4.95 36.46 17.10
CA LYS A 22 -6.29 37.07 17.24
C LYS A 22 -7.43 36.05 17.04
N LYS A 23 -7.32 35.17 16.04
CA LYS A 23 -8.32 34.10 15.81
C LYS A 23 -8.29 33.05 16.90
N ILE A 24 -7.10 32.66 17.37
CA ILE A 24 -6.94 31.71 18.48
C ILE A 24 -7.59 32.29 19.76
N THR A 25 -7.31 33.55 20.09
CA THR A 25 -7.93 34.24 21.23
C THR A 25 -9.44 34.36 21.09
N LYS A 26 -9.96 34.73 19.92
CA LYS A 26 -11.41 34.80 19.67
C LYS A 26 -12.10 33.45 19.89
N ILE A 27 -11.51 32.36 19.39
CA ILE A 27 -12.03 31.00 19.61
C ILE A 27 -12.01 30.66 21.12
N ALA A 28 -10.92 31.01 21.81
CA ALA A 28 -10.77 30.74 23.24
C ALA A 28 -11.82 31.48 24.11
N LEU A 29 -12.09 32.75 23.79
CA LEU A 29 -13.12 33.56 24.46
C LEU A 29 -14.53 33.04 24.15
N ASN A 30 -14.83 32.75 22.88
CA ASN A 30 -16.14 32.21 22.47
C ASN A 30 -16.48 30.87 23.15
N ARG A 31 -15.46 30.04 23.42
CA ARG A 31 -15.62 28.76 24.13
C ARG A 31 -15.60 28.89 25.65
N GLY A 32 -15.42 30.10 26.19
CA GLY A 32 -15.28 30.34 27.63
C GLY A 32 -14.02 29.73 28.25
N TRP A 33 -13.05 29.32 27.43
CA TRP A 33 -11.81 28.68 27.88
C TRP A 33 -10.79 29.68 28.42
N LEU A 34 -10.89 30.92 27.95
CA LEU A 34 -10.09 32.04 28.43
C LEU A 34 -11.01 33.03 29.16
N LYS A 35 -10.65 33.36 30.40
CA LYS A 35 -11.27 34.45 31.18
C LYS A 35 -10.21 35.51 31.42
N THR A 36 -10.46 36.76 31.01
CA THR A 36 -9.48 37.84 31.14
C THR A 36 -10.07 39.03 31.87
N VAL A 37 -9.27 39.62 32.76
CA VAL A 37 -9.60 40.84 33.53
C VAL A 37 -8.90 42.09 32.96
N GLY A 38 -7.91 41.93 32.05
CA GLY A 38 -7.09 43.00 31.50
C GLY A 38 -7.35 43.35 30.02
N GLU A 39 -6.62 44.36 29.50
CA GLU A 39 -7.03 45.13 28.31
C GLU A 39 -6.75 44.53 26.93
N THR A 40 -5.90 43.49 26.76
CA THR A 40 -5.64 42.92 25.40
C THR A 40 -5.19 41.44 25.39
N PRO A 41 -6.13 40.47 25.46
CA PRO A 41 -5.80 39.03 25.48
C PRO A 41 -5.14 38.52 24.19
N GLU A 42 -5.33 39.17 23.05
CA GLU A 42 -4.69 38.81 21.77
C GLU A 42 -3.19 39.07 21.80
N ALA A 43 -2.78 40.19 22.40
CA ALA A 43 -1.36 40.55 22.54
C ALA A 43 -0.67 39.57 23.50
N THR A 44 -1.32 39.22 24.61
CA THR A 44 -0.83 38.21 25.55
C THR A 44 -0.70 36.83 24.90
N MET A 45 -1.71 36.39 24.13
CA MET A 45 -1.65 35.12 23.39
C MET A 45 -0.45 35.07 22.44
N ASN A 46 -0.25 36.14 21.65
CA ASN A 46 0.87 36.24 20.73
C ASN A 46 2.23 36.20 21.46
N ALA A 47 2.38 36.98 22.53
CA ALA A 47 3.61 37.02 23.32
C ALA A 47 3.92 35.66 23.95
N GLN A 48 2.94 34.99 24.56
CA GLN A 48 3.12 33.70 25.20
C GLN A 48 3.56 32.60 24.23
N LEU A 49 3.02 32.59 23.00
CA LEU A 49 3.42 31.65 21.96
C LEU A 49 4.83 31.93 21.43
N ILE A 50 5.19 33.21 21.23
CA ILE A 50 6.55 33.60 20.82
C ILE A 50 7.58 33.20 21.88
N VAL A 51 7.30 33.49 23.15
CA VAL A 51 8.18 33.13 24.27
C VAL A 51 8.35 31.61 24.36
N ASP A 52 7.27 30.83 24.21
CA ASP A 52 7.37 29.36 24.23
C ASP A 52 8.23 28.81 23.07
N ILE A 53 8.05 29.35 21.86
CA ILE A 53 8.84 28.97 20.68
C ILE A 53 10.32 29.32 20.88
N ASN A 54 10.62 30.54 21.33
CA ASN A 54 12.00 30.99 21.48
C ASN A 54 12.72 30.27 22.63
N SER A 55 12.02 30.03 23.75
CA SER A 55 12.60 29.37 24.92
C SER A 55 12.82 27.88 24.69
N LYS A 56 11.91 27.19 24.00
CA LYS A 56 11.98 25.74 23.79
C LYS A 56 12.51 25.31 22.44
N LYS A 57 12.62 26.23 21.47
CA LYS A 57 13.04 25.95 20.08
C LYS A 57 12.30 24.73 19.52
N ASP A 58 13.02 23.72 19.05
CA ASP A 58 12.46 22.48 18.48
C ASP A 58 11.59 21.66 19.44
N LYS A 59 11.69 21.92 20.75
CA LYS A 59 10.86 21.27 21.79
C LYS A 59 9.54 22.00 22.04
N SER A 60 9.31 23.18 21.42
CA SER A 60 8.02 23.85 21.52
C SER A 60 6.95 23.05 20.80
N ARG A 61 5.72 23.07 21.35
CA ARG A 61 4.53 22.49 20.71
C ARG A 61 4.08 23.32 19.50
N PHE A 62 4.63 24.52 19.31
CA PHE A 62 4.20 25.49 18.32
C PHE A 62 5.33 25.80 17.32
N ILE A 63 4.92 26.27 16.14
CA ILE A 63 5.80 26.90 15.16
C ILE A 63 5.17 28.21 14.69
N LYS A 64 6.00 29.21 14.39
CA LYS A 64 5.55 30.44 13.75
C LYS A 64 5.66 30.26 12.24
N THR A 65 4.56 30.47 11.53
CA THR A 65 4.48 30.27 10.07
C THR A 65 4.39 31.58 9.29
N ALA A 66 3.91 32.65 9.94
CA ALA A 66 3.87 34.01 9.41
C ALA A 66 3.79 35.02 10.57
N PRO A 67 3.79 36.35 10.34
CA PRO A 67 3.58 37.34 11.38
C PRO A 67 2.31 37.05 12.20
N SER A 68 2.49 36.77 13.49
CA SER A 68 1.42 36.39 14.43
C SER A 68 0.57 35.18 14.02
N VAL A 69 1.05 34.32 13.11
CA VAL A 69 0.38 33.07 12.72
C VAL A 69 1.17 31.87 13.24
N PHE A 70 0.46 31.00 13.97
CA PHE A 70 1.04 29.87 14.69
C PHE A 70 0.38 28.55 14.29
N GLY A 71 1.18 27.51 14.12
CA GLY A 71 0.73 26.13 13.91
C GLY A 71 1.31 25.18 14.95
N LEU A 72 0.86 23.93 14.95
CA LEU A 72 1.51 22.89 15.74
C LEU A 72 2.85 22.50 15.12
N ASN A 73 3.85 22.28 15.97
CA ASN A 73 5.12 21.71 15.53
C ASN A 73 4.88 20.34 14.87
N PRO A 74 5.42 20.07 13.66
CA PRO A 74 5.24 18.79 12.97
C PRO A 74 5.57 17.56 13.81
N LYS A 75 6.60 17.63 14.69
CA LYS A 75 6.93 16.54 15.62
C LYS A 75 5.80 16.31 16.63
N THR A 76 5.24 17.37 17.18
CA THR A 76 4.10 17.31 18.10
C THR A 76 2.83 16.82 17.38
N ALA A 77 2.58 17.28 16.16
CA ALA A 77 1.46 16.81 15.34
C ALA A 77 1.59 15.31 14.98
N TYR A 78 2.81 14.84 14.73
CA TYR A 78 3.10 13.41 14.52
C TYR A 78 2.83 12.58 15.78
N ILE A 79 3.33 13.02 16.95
CA ILE A 79 3.07 12.36 18.23
C ILE A 79 1.57 12.29 18.53
N LEU A 80 0.84 13.40 18.36
CA LEU A 80 -0.61 13.47 18.51
C LEU A 80 -1.36 12.47 17.62
N ARG A 81 -0.98 12.40 16.34
CA ARG A 81 -1.57 11.43 15.39
C ARG A 81 -1.26 10.00 15.78
N LYS A 82 -0.08 9.74 16.34
CA LYS A 82 0.32 8.43 16.85
C LYS A 82 -0.46 8.06 18.11
N GLU A 83 -0.63 8.97 19.06
CA GLU A 83 -1.41 8.78 20.29
C GLU A 83 -2.90 8.58 20.00
N LEU A 84 -3.50 9.35 19.08
CA LEU A 84 -4.90 9.18 18.66
C LEU A 84 -5.13 7.81 18.00
N ARG A 85 -4.13 7.27 17.29
CA ARG A 85 -4.17 5.88 16.77
C ARG A 85 -4.10 4.83 17.88
N TYR A 86 -3.49 5.13 19.03
CA TYR A 86 -3.41 4.24 20.19
C TYR A 86 -4.65 4.27 21.09
N GLU A 87 -5.39 5.40 21.14
CA GLU A 87 -6.65 5.49 21.91
C GLU A 87 -7.82 4.77 21.25
N ILE A 88 -7.80 4.59 19.92
CA ILE A 88 -8.66 3.61 19.26
C ILE A 88 -8.10 2.23 19.61
N LYS A 89 -8.54 1.65 20.73
CA LYS A 89 -8.40 0.21 21.00
C LYS A 89 -9.18 -0.55 19.94
N ILE A 90 -8.61 -0.72 18.74
CA ILE A 90 -9.05 -1.75 17.81
C ILE A 90 -8.66 -3.04 18.51
N PRO A 91 -9.61 -3.86 19.00
CA PRO A 91 -9.24 -5.15 19.54
C PRO A 91 -8.42 -5.88 18.48
N GLU A 92 -7.26 -6.42 18.86
CA GLU A 92 -6.44 -7.30 18.00
C GLU A 92 -7.24 -8.57 17.71
N LYS A 93 -8.19 -8.45 16.80
CA LYS A 93 -8.98 -9.57 16.31
C LYS A 93 -8.09 -10.28 15.31
N ILE A 94 -7.54 -11.42 15.71
CA ILE A 94 -6.81 -12.30 14.81
C ILE A 94 -7.82 -12.85 13.81
N TYR A 95 -7.78 -12.34 12.58
CA TYR A 95 -8.59 -12.85 11.48
C TYR A 95 -7.94 -14.14 10.96
N LYS A 96 -8.65 -15.25 11.00
CA LYS A 96 -8.21 -16.51 10.42
C LYS A 96 -9.00 -16.80 9.16
N ILE A 97 -8.31 -17.20 8.09
CA ILE A 97 -8.99 -17.69 6.88
C ILE A 97 -9.77 -18.97 7.23
N SER A 98 -10.99 -19.07 6.71
CA SER A 98 -11.81 -20.26 6.85
C SER A 98 -11.10 -21.49 6.27
N LYS A 99 -11.08 -22.59 7.02
CA LYS A 99 -10.49 -23.86 6.58
C LYS A 99 -11.26 -24.48 5.40
N ASN A 100 -12.51 -24.06 5.18
CA ASN A 100 -13.41 -24.60 4.15
C ASN A 100 -13.26 -23.93 2.79
N VAL A 101 -12.35 -22.96 2.63
CA VAL A 101 -12.09 -22.35 1.32
C VAL A 101 -11.34 -23.35 0.44
N SER A 102 -11.98 -23.78 -0.65
CA SER A 102 -11.45 -24.76 -1.59
C SER A 102 -10.25 -24.23 -2.38
N SER A 103 -9.48 -25.12 -3.01
CA SER A 103 -8.37 -24.73 -3.87
C SER A 103 -8.81 -23.86 -5.05
N LYS A 104 -10.00 -24.10 -5.62
CA LYS A 104 -10.55 -23.29 -6.70
C LYS A 104 -10.92 -21.89 -6.21
N GLN A 105 -11.62 -21.79 -5.08
CA GLN A 105 -11.95 -20.50 -4.47
C GLN A 105 -10.69 -19.68 -4.12
N LYS A 106 -9.64 -20.33 -3.63
CA LYS A 106 -8.33 -19.68 -3.38
C LYS A 106 -7.72 -19.11 -4.66
N GLY A 107 -7.78 -19.87 -5.76
CA GLY A 107 -7.37 -19.40 -7.09
C GLY A 107 -8.17 -18.18 -7.53
N ASP A 108 -9.51 -18.27 -7.49
CA ASP A 108 -10.40 -17.18 -7.88
C ASP A 108 -10.16 -15.89 -7.08
N ILE A 109 -9.88 -16.01 -5.77
CA ILE A 109 -9.52 -14.87 -4.91
C ILE A 109 -8.20 -14.24 -5.37
N ALA A 110 -7.17 -15.04 -5.63
CA ALA A 110 -5.89 -14.52 -6.09
C ALA A 110 -6.01 -13.86 -7.46
N GLU A 111 -6.75 -14.46 -8.40
CA GLU A 111 -7.04 -13.87 -9.72
C GLU A 111 -7.74 -12.52 -9.59
N ALA A 112 -8.75 -12.42 -8.73
CA ALA A 112 -9.46 -11.17 -8.47
C ALA A 112 -8.53 -10.09 -7.89
N ARG A 113 -7.68 -10.43 -6.91
CA ARG A 113 -6.69 -9.50 -6.33
C ARG A 113 -5.67 -9.02 -7.36
N ILE A 114 -5.20 -9.90 -8.23
CA ILE A 114 -4.30 -9.52 -9.32
C ILE A 114 -5.01 -8.57 -10.30
N ALA A 115 -6.25 -8.85 -10.68
CA ALA A 115 -7.03 -7.97 -11.55
C ALA A 115 -7.22 -6.56 -10.94
N GLU A 116 -7.49 -6.49 -9.63
CA GLU A 116 -7.57 -5.23 -8.87
C GLU A 116 -6.24 -4.46 -8.95
N LEU A 117 -5.10 -5.11 -8.64
CA LEU A 117 -3.77 -4.49 -8.68
C LEU A 117 -3.44 -3.93 -10.06
N ILE A 118 -3.72 -4.69 -11.12
CA ILE A 118 -3.49 -4.29 -12.51
C ILE A 118 -4.34 -3.07 -12.87
N THR A 119 -5.59 -3.04 -12.43
CA THR A 119 -6.53 -1.94 -12.72
C THR A 119 -6.18 -0.66 -11.95
N LEU A 120 -5.62 -0.80 -10.73
CA LEU A 120 -5.35 0.32 -9.82
C LEU A 120 -4.02 1.04 -10.08
N TYR A 121 -2.96 0.32 -10.47
CA TYR A 121 -1.58 0.82 -10.35
C TYR A 121 -0.82 1.04 -11.68
N GLY A 122 -1.50 1.38 -12.78
CA GLY A 122 -0.88 1.60 -14.09
C GLY A 122 -0.76 3.08 -14.50
N ASP A 123 0.31 3.41 -15.22
CA ASP A 123 0.48 4.72 -15.89
C ASP A 123 -0.58 4.94 -16.99
N THR A 124 -1.03 3.84 -17.62
CA THR A 124 -2.15 3.81 -18.57
C THR A 124 -3.30 2.98 -18.01
N ALA A 125 -4.50 3.23 -18.52
CA ALA A 125 -5.69 2.49 -18.12
C ALA A 125 -5.68 1.08 -18.75
N LEU A 126 -5.22 0.08 -17.99
CA LEU A 126 -5.37 -1.33 -18.31
C LEU A 126 -6.79 -1.81 -17.96
N VAL A 127 -7.32 -2.72 -18.77
CA VAL A 127 -8.62 -3.36 -18.57
C VAL A 127 -8.43 -4.86 -18.51
N CYS A 128 -8.96 -5.48 -17.46
CA CYS A 128 -8.91 -6.93 -17.23
C CYS A 128 -10.23 -7.60 -17.66
N TYR A 129 -10.13 -8.70 -18.39
CA TYR A 129 -11.23 -9.57 -18.78
C TYR A 129 -10.97 -10.97 -18.25
N LYS A 130 -12.00 -11.63 -17.72
CA LYS A 130 -11.92 -13.03 -17.29
C LYS A 130 -12.59 -13.91 -18.35
N PRO A 131 -11.90 -14.93 -18.90
CA PRO A 131 -12.50 -15.83 -19.87
C PRO A 131 -13.61 -16.66 -19.22
N VAL A 132 -14.64 -16.99 -20.00
CA VAL A 132 -15.76 -17.84 -19.55
C VAL A 132 -15.31 -19.29 -19.38
N LEU A 133 -14.36 -19.74 -20.21
CA LEU A 133 -13.81 -21.10 -20.21
C LEU A 133 -12.35 -21.09 -19.77
N ASP A 134 -11.97 -22.05 -18.94
CA ASP A 134 -10.60 -22.27 -18.46
C ASP A 134 -10.00 -23.53 -19.13
N VAL A 135 -9.84 -23.48 -20.45
CA VAL A 135 -9.32 -24.61 -21.25
C VAL A 135 -7.88 -24.38 -21.73
N GLU A 136 -7.45 -23.13 -21.86
CA GLU A 136 -6.11 -22.75 -22.31
C GLU A 136 -5.17 -22.38 -21.16
N GLY A 137 -5.66 -22.44 -19.91
CA GLY A 137 -4.90 -22.01 -18.73
C GLY A 137 -4.68 -20.50 -18.68
N ILE A 138 -5.54 -19.73 -19.34
CA ILE A 138 -5.59 -18.27 -19.29
C ILE A 138 -6.57 -17.89 -18.18
N ASP A 139 -6.06 -17.25 -17.14
CA ASP A 139 -6.85 -16.84 -15.98
C ASP A 139 -7.35 -15.39 -16.14
N LEU A 140 -6.56 -14.52 -16.79
CA LEU A 140 -6.94 -13.14 -17.14
C LEU A 140 -6.44 -12.76 -18.54
N ILE A 141 -7.21 -11.92 -19.22
CA ILE A 141 -6.81 -11.22 -20.45
C ILE A 141 -6.74 -9.73 -20.13
N VAL A 142 -5.59 -9.11 -20.34
CA VAL A 142 -5.34 -7.70 -20.01
C VAL A 142 -5.07 -6.93 -21.28
N LYS A 143 -5.78 -5.83 -21.47
CA LYS A 143 -5.69 -4.99 -22.66
C LYS A 143 -5.51 -3.54 -22.27
N GLU A 144 -4.68 -2.82 -23.01
CA GLU A 144 -4.56 -1.37 -22.88
C GLU A 144 -5.76 -0.68 -23.54
N ARG A 145 -6.39 0.26 -22.82
CA ARG A 145 -7.54 1.02 -23.35
C ARG A 145 -7.14 1.78 -24.62
N GLY A 146 -7.94 1.64 -25.67
CA GLY A 146 -7.67 2.28 -26.97
C GLY A 146 -6.64 1.56 -27.86
N SER A 147 -6.01 0.48 -27.37
CA SER A 147 -5.02 -0.31 -28.10
C SER A 147 -5.49 -1.77 -28.26
N LEU A 148 -5.03 -2.49 -29.28
CA LEU A 148 -5.27 -3.94 -29.43
C LEU A 148 -4.20 -4.80 -28.75
N LYS A 149 -3.17 -4.16 -28.16
CA LYS A 149 -2.13 -4.84 -27.40
C LYS A 149 -2.75 -5.56 -26.20
N THR A 150 -2.55 -6.87 -26.16
CA THR A 150 -3.24 -7.77 -25.25
C THR A 150 -2.24 -8.75 -24.64
N MET A 151 -2.32 -8.92 -23.32
CA MET A 151 -1.55 -9.89 -22.55
C MET A 151 -2.47 -10.96 -22.00
N TYR A 152 -2.07 -12.22 -22.14
CA TYR A 152 -2.74 -13.39 -21.62
C TYR A 152 -1.99 -13.87 -20.38
N LEU A 153 -2.67 -13.88 -19.24
CA LEU A 153 -2.05 -14.12 -17.94
C LEU A 153 -2.53 -15.43 -17.35
N GLN A 154 -1.58 -16.27 -16.95
CA GLN A 154 -1.82 -17.43 -16.09
C GLN A 154 -1.38 -17.11 -14.66
N ILE A 155 -2.25 -17.28 -13.68
CA ILE A 155 -2.03 -16.92 -12.27
C ILE A 155 -1.96 -18.19 -11.43
N LYS A 156 -0.93 -18.30 -10.60
CA LYS A 156 -0.75 -19.42 -9.67
C LYS A 156 -0.38 -18.92 -8.29
N SER A 157 -1.24 -19.22 -7.32
CA SER A 157 -1.12 -18.73 -5.96
C SER A 157 -0.81 -19.84 -4.94
N ARG A 158 -0.11 -19.46 -3.87
CA ARG A 158 -0.03 -20.25 -2.62
C ARG A 158 -0.54 -19.41 -1.47
N PHE A 159 -1.33 -20.03 -0.59
CA PHE A 159 -1.83 -19.38 0.62
C PHE A 159 -0.93 -19.80 1.78
N GLY A 160 -0.45 -18.82 2.53
CA GLY A 160 0.32 -19.03 3.75
C GLY A 160 0.89 -17.72 4.28
N ASP A 161 1.31 -17.74 5.53
CA ASP A 161 1.88 -16.64 6.29
C ASP A 161 3.41 -16.75 6.39
N ASP A 162 3.95 -17.97 6.54
CA ASP A 162 5.38 -18.23 6.71
C ASP A 162 6.27 -17.66 5.57
N PRO A 163 7.10 -16.63 5.86
CA PRO A 163 8.00 -16.03 4.88
C PRO A 163 9.23 -16.90 4.55
N SER A 164 9.57 -17.89 5.39
CA SER A 164 10.69 -18.79 5.15
C SER A 164 10.39 -19.88 4.13
N ARG A 165 9.09 -20.14 3.89
CA ARG A 165 8.63 -21.18 2.98
C ARG A 165 8.94 -20.85 1.53
N ILE A 166 9.58 -21.80 0.84
CA ILE A 166 9.85 -21.72 -0.59
C ILE A 166 8.53 -21.80 -1.37
N PHE A 167 8.34 -20.91 -2.34
CA PHE A 167 7.25 -21.00 -3.29
C PHE A 167 7.58 -22.08 -4.32
N ALA A 168 6.70 -23.06 -4.48
CA ALA A 168 6.84 -24.10 -5.50
C ALA A 168 5.49 -24.41 -6.18
N TYR A 169 5.51 -24.44 -7.51
CA TYR A 169 4.35 -24.78 -8.33
C TYR A 169 4.78 -25.52 -9.61
N ALA A 170 3.99 -26.48 -10.05
CA ALA A 170 4.17 -27.17 -11.32
C ALA A 170 3.12 -26.67 -12.33
N VAL A 171 3.58 -26.12 -13.44
CA VAL A 171 2.74 -25.63 -14.54
C VAL A 171 2.72 -26.68 -15.65
N LYS A 172 1.56 -26.94 -16.24
CA LYS A 172 1.45 -27.86 -17.39
C LYS A 172 2.08 -27.20 -18.61
N SER A 173 3.02 -27.88 -19.26
CA SER A 173 3.68 -27.36 -20.47
C SER A 173 2.68 -27.08 -21.59
N SER A 174 1.59 -27.86 -21.67
CA SER A 174 0.52 -27.67 -22.68
C SER A 174 -0.31 -26.40 -22.50
N THR A 175 -0.23 -25.73 -21.34
CA THR A 175 -0.98 -24.49 -21.07
C THR A 175 -0.09 -23.25 -21.13
N VAL A 176 1.12 -23.36 -21.67
CA VAL A 176 2.06 -22.24 -21.78
C VAL A 176 2.52 -22.15 -23.22
N ILE A 177 2.11 -21.08 -23.90
CA ILE A 177 2.43 -20.81 -25.28
C ILE A 177 3.72 -19.98 -25.32
N ASP A 178 4.68 -20.38 -26.15
CA ASP A 178 5.96 -19.67 -26.33
C ASP A 178 5.75 -18.36 -27.12
N ASN A 179 5.19 -17.36 -26.44
CA ASN A 179 4.89 -16.05 -27.02
C ASN A 179 4.94 -14.96 -25.94
N TYR A 180 5.51 -13.80 -26.28
CA TYR A 180 5.64 -12.67 -25.36
C TYR A 180 4.33 -11.98 -24.98
N ALA A 181 3.23 -12.30 -25.67
CA ALA A 181 1.86 -11.93 -25.28
C ALA A 181 1.33 -12.80 -24.13
N MET A 182 2.01 -13.88 -23.74
CA MET A 182 1.65 -14.71 -22.60
C MET A 182 2.64 -14.52 -21.45
N ALA A 183 2.13 -14.47 -20.23
CA ALA A 183 2.95 -14.43 -19.02
C ALA A 183 2.30 -15.17 -17.86
N ASN A 184 3.15 -15.61 -16.93
CA ASN A 184 2.75 -16.29 -15.71
C ASN A 184 3.00 -15.36 -14.51
N ILE A 185 2.00 -15.27 -13.64
CA ILE A 185 2.11 -14.59 -12.35
C ILE A 185 2.12 -15.65 -11.25
N PHE A 186 3.18 -15.63 -10.44
CA PHE A 186 3.27 -16.43 -9.23
C PHE A 186 3.17 -15.51 -8.02
N CYS A 187 2.24 -15.80 -7.11
CA CYS A 187 2.02 -14.94 -5.95
C CYS A 187 1.75 -15.74 -4.67
N VAL A 188 2.08 -15.13 -3.53
CA VAL A 188 1.70 -15.65 -2.21
C VAL A 188 0.54 -14.82 -1.71
N PHE A 189 -0.55 -15.46 -1.31
CA PHE A 189 -1.62 -14.84 -0.54
C PHE A 189 -1.27 -14.99 0.95
N ASP A 190 -0.93 -13.87 1.58
CA ASP A 190 -0.59 -13.78 2.99
C ASP A 190 -1.86 -13.92 3.82
N THR A 191 -1.95 -15.00 4.59
CA THR A 191 -3.17 -15.34 5.33
C THR A 191 -3.37 -14.55 6.61
N GLU A 192 -2.32 -13.91 7.14
CA GLU A 192 -2.42 -12.99 8.27
C GLU A 192 -2.89 -11.61 7.79
N GLN A 193 -2.39 -11.15 6.65
CA GLN A 193 -2.77 -9.86 6.07
C GLN A 193 -4.09 -9.91 5.28
N GLY A 194 -4.50 -11.10 4.82
CA GLY A 194 -5.70 -11.25 4.00
C GLY A 194 -5.54 -10.66 2.59
N ASP A 195 -4.32 -10.61 2.07
CA ASP A 195 -3.98 -9.97 0.80
C ASP A 195 -2.79 -10.67 0.11
N ILE A 196 -2.53 -10.32 -1.15
CA ILE A 196 -1.31 -10.69 -1.85
C ILE A 196 -0.10 -10.09 -1.11
N TRP A 197 0.92 -10.91 -0.87
CA TRP A 197 2.18 -10.49 -0.30
C TRP A 197 2.81 -9.33 -1.12
N ASN A 198 3.65 -8.52 -0.49
CA ASN A 198 4.18 -7.28 -1.10
C ASN A 198 4.90 -7.47 -2.43
N PHE A 199 5.41 -8.67 -2.70
CA PHE A 199 6.08 -9.00 -3.94
C PHE A 199 5.44 -10.20 -4.63
N LEU A 200 5.57 -10.24 -5.94
CA LEU A 200 5.13 -11.33 -6.81
C LEU A 200 6.12 -11.53 -7.95
N TRP A 201 6.06 -12.68 -8.60
CA TRP A 201 6.84 -12.92 -9.81
C TRP A 201 5.97 -12.72 -11.04
N PHE A 202 6.42 -11.86 -11.94
CA PHE A 202 5.85 -11.68 -13.27
C PHE A 202 6.82 -12.21 -14.31
N VAL A 203 6.51 -13.36 -14.93
CA VAL A 203 7.43 -14.11 -15.78
C VAL A 203 6.83 -14.27 -17.18
N PRO A 204 7.41 -13.67 -18.23
CA PRO A 204 6.99 -13.93 -19.60
C PRO A 204 7.08 -15.43 -19.94
N ALA A 205 6.14 -15.94 -20.74
CA ALA A 205 6.06 -17.37 -21.05
C ALA A 205 7.34 -17.94 -21.71
N PRO A 206 8.00 -17.26 -22.68
CA PRO A 206 9.27 -17.74 -23.24
C PRO A 206 10.37 -17.91 -22.18
N ASP A 207 10.41 -16.99 -21.20
CA ASP A 207 11.37 -17.03 -20.11
C ASP A 207 11.08 -18.17 -19.13
N LEU A 208 9.81 -18.41 -18.83
CA LEU A 208 9.40 -19.55 -18.02
C LEU A 208 9.80 -20.87 -18.69
N ILE A 209 9.53 -21.04 -19.98
CA ILE A 209 9.87 -22.25 -20.75
C ILE A 209 11.38 -22.49 -20.74
N LYS A 210 12.16 -21.43 -20.90
CA LYS A 210 13.63 -21.50 -20.91
C LYS A 210 14.22 -21.83 -19.54
N LEU A 211 13.70 -21.21 -18.47
CA LEU A 211 14.31 -21.24 -17.15
C LEU A 211 13.75 -22.33 -16.23
N ALA A 212 12.50 -22.76 -16.42
CA ALA A 212 11.86 -23.73 -15.52
C ALA A 212 12.46 -25.12 -15.64
N THR A 213 12.54 -25.82 -14.51
CA THR A 213 12.99 -27.22 -14.51
C THR A 213 11.88 -28.10 -15.05
N LYS A 214 12.15 -28.82 -16.14
CA LYS A 214 11.22 -29.80 -16.71
C LYS A 214 11.13 -31.03 -15.81
N SER A 215 9.92 -31.55 -15.62
CA SER A 215 9.63 -32.77 -14.86
C SER A 215 8.48 -33.54 -15.53
N ASP A 216 8.21 -34.77 -15.09
CA ASP A 216 7.17 -35.64 -15.68
C ASP A 216 7.34 -35.81 -17.20
N GLY A 217 8.54 -36.21 -17.62
CA GLY A 217 8.85 -36.38 -19.05
C GLY A 217 8.74 -35.09 -19.89
N GLY A 218 8.78 -33.92 -19.26
CA GLY A 218 8.63 -32.62 -19.92
C GLY A 218 7.20 -32.08 -19.96
N ARG A 219 6.22 -32.81 -19.42
CA ARG A 219 4.81 -32.37 -19.34
C ARG A 219 4.59 -31.28 -18.30
N LEU A 220 5.47 -31.17 -17.32
CA LEU A 220 5.38 -30.19 -16.23
C LEU A 220 6.64 -29.33 -16.15
N MET A 221 6.44 -28.03 -15.98
CA MET A 221 7.47 -27.04 -15.70
C MET A 221 7.40 -26.62 -14.23
N ARG A 222 8.46 -26.87 -13.47
CA ARG A 222 8.52 -26.48 -12.06
C ARG A 222 9.10 -25.09 -11.90
N PHE A 223 8.28 -24.22 -11.31
CA PHE A 223 8.70 -22.92 -10.79
C PHE A 223 8.97 -23.06 -9.28
N VAL A 224 10.18 -22.71 -8.85
CA VAL A 224 10.61 -22.81 -7.45
C VAL A 224 11.44 -21.56 -7.11
N ALA A 225 10.96 -20.74 -6.16
CA ALA A 225 11.60 -19.50 -5.77
C ALA A 225 11.43 -19.20 -4.28
N GLY A 226 12.44 -18.59 -3.65
CA GLY A 226 12.37 -18.11 -2.26
C GLY A 226 11.81 -16.68 -2.18
N ARG A 227 11.19 -16.32 -1.05
CA ARG A 227 10.59 -14.98 -0.83
C ARG A 227 11.60 -13.89 -0.45
N THR A 228 12.89 -14.15 -0.56
CA THR A 228 13.96 -13.15 -0.35
C THR A 228 14.83 -13.11 -1.59
N LYS A 229 15.16 -11.90 -2.06
CA LYS A 229 16.15 -11.76 -3.13
C LYS A 229 17.48 -12.29 -2.61
N ARG A 230 17.98 -13.34 -3.26
CA ARG A 230 19.31 -13.90 -3.07
C ARG A 230 19.87 -13.97 -4.48
N GLU A 231 20.89 -13.16 -4.77
CA GLU A 231 21.44 -12.95 -6.12
C GLU A 231 21.72 -14.24 -6.93
N SER A 232 21.82 -15.40 -6.27
CA SER A 232 21.96 -16.72 -6.88
C SER A 232 20.66 -17.34 -7.45
N ASN A 233 19.48 -16.78 -7.22
CA ASN A 233 18.22 -17.32 -7.71
C ASN A 233 17.82 -16.69 -9.06
N LYS A 234 17.74 -17.53 -10.10
CA LYS A 234 17.36 -17.15 -11.48
C LYS A 234 16.02 -16.41 -11.61
N TRP A 235 15.14 -16.52 -10.61
CA TRP A 235 13.82 -15.90 -10.62
C TRP A 235 13.78 -14.49 -10.02
N ASP A 236 14.86 -14.04 -9.37
CA ASP A 236 14.87 -12.75 -8.64
C ASP A 236 14.68 -11.53 -9.54
N GLN A 237 15.10 -11.63 -10.80
CA GLN A 237 14.88 -10.59 -11.82
C GLN A 237 13.39 -10.38 -12.15
N TYR A 238 12.55 -11.39 -11.90
CA TYR A 238 11.10 -11.34 -12.14
C TYR A 238 10.31 -10.98 -10.88
N LEU A 239 10.97 -10.88 -9.71
CA LEU A 239 10.36 -10.52 -8.44
C LEU A 239 10.23 -8.99 -8.35
N ILE A 240 8.99 -8.51 -8.38
CA ILE A 240 8.62 -7.09 -8.38
C ILE A 240 7.68 -6.77 -7.21
N ASP A 241 7.62 -5.51 -6.80
CA ASP A 241 6.57 -5.05 -5.88
C ASP A 241 5.21 -5.25 -6.57
N LYS A 242 4.20 -5.73 -5.83
CA LYS A 242 2.87 -6.01 -6.40
C LYS A 242 2.23 -4.78 -7.05
N ARG A 243 2.61 -3.57 -6.61
CA ARG A 243 2.13 -2.29 -7.18
C ARG A 243 2.79 -1.95 -8.51
N ASP A 244 3.96 -2.49 -8.80
CA ASP A 244 4.64 -2.28 -10.09
C ASP A 244 4.09 -3.17 -11.21
N LEU A 245 3.19 -4.11 -10.88
CA LEU A 245 2.69 -5.13 -11.82
C LEU A 245 2.06 -4.54 -13.08
N ALA A 246 1.22 -3.51 -12.95
CA ALA A 246 0.56 -2.89 -14.12
C ALA A 246 1.58 -2.28 -15.07
N ASN A 247 2.57 -1.55 -14.53
CA ASN A 247 3.64 -0.95 -15.33
C ASN A 247 4.59 -1.99 -15.93
N ALA A 248 4.84 -3.10 -15.22
CA ALA A 248 5.57 -4.25 -15.77
C ALA A 248 4.83 -4.90 -16.96
N ILE A 249 3.50 -5.02 -16.88
CA ILE A 249 2.66 -5.50 -17.99
C ILE A 249 2.72 -4.54 -19.18
N ILE A 250 2.60 -3.22 -18.94
CA ILE A 250 2.72 -2.20 -20.01
C ILE A 250 4.10 -2.28 -20.68
N ALA A 251 5.17 -2.44 -19.91
CA ALA A 251 6.51 -2.61 -20.45
C ALA A 251 6.63 -3.87 -21.31
N GLN A 252 6.05 -4.99 -20.85
CA GLN A 252 6.02 -6.24 -21.61
C GLN A 252 5.20 -6.12 -22.91
N MET A 253 4.09 -5.35 -22.90
CA MET A 253 3.29 -5.05 -24.10
C MET A 253 4.04 -4.24 -25.17
N LYS A 254 5.25 -3.75 -24.90
CA LYS A 254 6.11 -3.14 -25.93
C LYS A 254 6.86 -4.18 -26.76
N ARG A 255 6.88 -5.44 -26.32
CA ARG A 255 7.57 -6.57 -26.96
C ARG A 255 6.63 -7.44 -27.81
N ILE A 256 5.35 -7.09 -27.86
CA ILE A 256 4.29 -7.75 -28.65
C ILE A 256 3.89 -6.90 -29.84
#